data_AF-A0A660MFG8-F1
#
_entry.id   AF-A0A660MFG8-F1
#
_cell.length_a   1.000
_cell.length_b   1.000
_cell.length_c   1.000
_cell.angle_alpha   90.00
_cell.angle_beta   90.00
_cell.angle_gamma   90.00
#
_symmetry.space_group_name_H-M   'P 1'
#
loop_
_entity.id
_entity.type
_entity.pdbx_description
1 polymer ?
#
loop_
_entity_poly.entity_id
_entity_poly.type
_entity_poly.pdbx_seq_one_letter_code
_entity_poly.pdbx_strand_id
1 'polypeptide(L)'
;FLLFAGVFFLKEPLGRNQRIGAAILFSGILLFFNRELPTLFAGGLGGKSLGILLSVAACLAWTCYGLAQKILLRDFSAQQILFVLYCGSALAAAPFATWGELQALDGYQWLCLLFCCLNTPIAYGAFAEALNYWEVSKVSTTITLVPLFTIAFAALGHWLQPQRFAAADVNLLAAVGAALVVSGAICSALQQRQKR
;
A
#
# COMPACT_ATOMS: atom_id res chain seq x y z
N PHE A 1 8.89 5.47 1.40
CA PHE A 1 8.80 6.58 2.38
C PHE A 1 8.64 6.07 3.80
N LEU A 2 7.63 5.25 4.10
CA LEU A 2 7.38 4.72 5.45
C LEU A 2 8.59 4.02 6.10
N LEU A 3 9.30 3.14 5.38
CA LEU A 3 10.54 2.52 5.86
C LEU A 3 11.59 3.56 6.30
N PHE A 4 11.88 4.57 5.47
CA PHE A 4 12.85 5.60 5.79
C PHE A 4 12.42 6.46 6.98
N ALA A 5 11.13 6.80 7.06
CA ALA A 5 10.59 7.58 8.17
C ALA A 5 10.65 6.81 9.50
N GLY A 6 10.38 5.50 9.51
CA GLY A 6 10.56 4.66 10.70
C GLY A 6 12.00 4.66 11.21
N VAL A 7 12.98 4.58 10.31
CA VAL A 7 14.40 4.59 10.67
C VAL A 7 14.85 5.94 11.20
N PHE A 8 14.40 7.03 10.57
CA PHE A 8 14.83 8.38 10.96
C PHE A 8 14.15 8.89 12.23
N PHE A 9 12.82 8.77 12.32
CA PHE A 9 12.04 9.33 13.42
C PHE A 9 11.90 8.38 14.62
N LEU A 10 11.69 7.08 14.39
CA LEU A 10 11.56 6.09 15.46
C LEU A 10 12.90 5.46 15.85
N LYS A 11 13.98 5.78 15.12
CA LYS A 11 15.34 5.26 15.33
C LYS A 11 15.39 3.72 15.36
N GLU A 12 14.49 3.07 14.61
CA GLU A 12 14.43 1.61 14.55
C GLU A 12 15.71 1.05 13.90
N PRO A 13 16.40 0.08 14.52
CA PRO A 13 17.65 -0.46 13.99
C PRO A 13 17.39 -1.32 12.75
N LEU A 14 17.91 -0.90 11.59
CA LEU A 14 17.89 -1.73 10.40
C LEU A 14 18.95 -2.82 10.46
N GLY A 15 18.50 -4.08 10.51
CA GLY A 15 19.37 -5.25 10.36
C GLY A 15 20.06 -5.30 8.99
N ARG A 16 21.21 -5.98 8.92
CA ARG A 16 22.00 -6.09 7.67
C ARG A 16 21.22 -6.73 6.52
N ASN A 17 20.44 -7.78 6.78
CA ASN A 17 19.65 -8.45 5.74
C ASN A 17 18.42 -7.64 5.36
N GLN A 18 17.86 -6.84 6.28
CA GLN A 18 16.79 -5.90 5.98
C GLN A 18 17.22 -4.80 5.00
N ARG A 19 18.46 -4.31 5.11
CA ARG A 19 19.02 -3.36 4.12
C ARG A 19 19.18 -4.00 2.74
N ILE A 20 19.70 -5.23 2.70
CA ILE A 20 19.86 -5.99 1.46
C ILE A 20 18.49 -6.28 0.84
N GLY A 21 17.54 -6.77 1.63
CA GLY A 21 16.16 -7.04 1.21
C GLY A 21 15.47 -5.77 0.71
N ALA A 22 15.63 -4.63 1.38
CA ALA A 22 15.11 -3.35 0.92
C ALA A 22 15.73 -2.89 -0.40
N ALA A 23 17.03 -3.10 -0.61
CA ALA A 23 17.69 -2.79 -1.88
C ALA A 23 17.16 -3.67 -3.02
N ILE A 24 17.08 -4.99 -2.81
CA ILE A 24 16.54 -5.95 -3.77
C ILE A 24 15.08 -5.59 -4.12
N LEU A 25 14.27 -5.29 -3.10
CA LEU A 25 12.88 -4.89 -3.26
C LEU A 25 12.76 -3.59 -4.05
N PHE A 26 13.57 -2.57 -3.75
CA PHE A 26 13.56 -1.31 -4.48
C PHE A 26 13.92 -1.51 -5.96
N SER A 27 14.96 -2.28 -6.26
CA SER A 27 15.31 -2.67 -7.63
C SER A 27 14.19 -3.45 -8.32
N GLY A 28 13.55 -4.37 -7.59
CA GLY A 28 12.41 -5.14 -8.10
C GLY A 28 11.21 -4.26 -8.46
N ILE A 29 10.89 -3.25 -7.64
CA ILE A 29 9.82 -2.28 -7.93
C ILE A 29 10.16 -1.48 -9.20
N LEU A 30 11.39 -1.00 -9.37
CA LEU A 30 11.80 -0.26 -10.57
C LEU A 30 11.67 -1.11 -11.83
N LEU A 31 12.07 -2.38 -11.76
CA LEU A 31 11.92 -3.34 -12.86
C LEU A 31 10.45 -3.67 -13.12
N PHE A 32 9.64 -3.80 -12.07
CA PHE A 32 8.21 -4.05 -12.18
C PHE A 32 7.49 -2.95 -12.95
N PHE A 33 7.79 -1.69 -12.65
CA PHE A 33 7.23 -0.52 -13.33
C PHE A 33 8.03 -0.08 -14.57
N ASN A 34 8.75 -0.98 -15.24
CA ASN A 34 9.64 -0.63 -16.36
C ASN A 34 8.96 0.10 -17.53
N ARG A 35 7.67 -0.17 -17.80
CA ARG A 35 6.91 0.51 -18.87
C ARG A 35 6.30 1.82 -18.40
N GLU A 36 5.89 1.89 -17.14
CA GLU A 36 5.21 3.05 -16.56
C GLU A 36 6.19 4.16 -16.13
N LEU A 37 7.41 3.82 -15.74
CA LEU A 37 8.40 4.83 -15.35
C LEU A 37 8.78 5.76 -16.51
N PRO A 38 9.12 5.27 -17.72
CA PRO A 38 9.41 6.15 -18.85
C PRO A 38 8.23 7.03 -19.26
N THR A 39 6.99 6.56 -19.17
CA THR A 39 5.79 7.34 -19.54
C THR A 39 5.51 8.47 -18.55
N LEU A 40 5.94 8.32 -17.29
CA LEU A 40 5.93 9.37 -16.27
C LEU A 40 6.97 10.46 -16.55
N PHE A 41 8.17 10.10 -17.03
CA PHE A 41 9.24 11.06 -17.31
C PHE A 41 9.23 11.65 -18.73
N ALA A 42 8.56 10.98 -19.69
CA ALA A 42 8.50 11.42 -21.09
C ALA A 42 7.46 12.51 -21.36
N GLY A 43 6.50 12.73 -20.45
CA GLY A 43 5.57 13.84 -20.55
C GLY A 43 6.20 15.10 -19.96
N GLY A 44 6.43 16.13 -20.79
CA GLY A 44 6.94 17.42 -20.33
C GLY A 44 6.14 18.02 -19.17
N LEU A 45 6.68 19.10 -18.58
CA LEU A 45 6.25 19.74 -17.32
C LEU A 45 4.77 20.18 -17.23
N GLY A 46 3.95 20.07 -18.28
CA GLY A 46 2.54 20.47 -18.31
C GLY A 46 1.58 19.33 -17.95
N GLY A 47 0.76 19.51 -16.91
CA GLY A 47 -0.34 18.61 -16.52
C GLY A 47 0.09 17.37 -15.73
N LYS A 48 1.02 16.56 -16.26
CA LYS A 48 1.53 15.35 -15.56
C LYS A 48 2.35 15.67 -14.31
N SER A 49 3.03 16.83 -14.28
CA SER A 49 3.82 17.27 -13.13
C SER A 49 2.98 17.47 -11.85
N LEU A 50 1.76 17.99 -11.98
CA LEU A 50 0.84 18.15 -10.84
C LEU A 50 0.41 16.79 -10.28
N GLY A 51 0.13 15.81 -11.14
CA GLY A 51 -0.17 14.43 -10.71
C GLY A 51 0.99 13.78 -9.95
N ILE A 52 2.23 13.99 -10.41
CA ILE A 52 3.44 13.52 -9.69
C ILE A 52 3.56 14.22 -8.33
N LEU A 53 3.41 15.55 -8.28
CA LEU A 53 3.49 16.31 -7.03
C LEU A 53 2.44 15.85 -6.02
N LEU A 54 1.18 15.68 -6.45
CA LEU A 54 0.10 15.16 -5.62
C LEU A 54 0.40 13.73 -5.14
N SER A 55 0.99 12.89 -5.98
CA SER A 55 1.40 11.53 -5.59
C SER A 55 2.48 11.55 -4.51
N VAL A 56 3.46 12.45 -4.61
CA VAL A 56 4.49 12.64 -3.58
C VAL A 56 3.86 13.17 -2.28
N ALA A 57 2.96 14.16 -2.38
CA ALA A 57 2.23 14.68 -1.21
C ALA A 57 1.41 13.58 -0.52
N ALA A 58 0.71 12.74 -1.29
CA ALA A 58 -0.03 11.59 -0.78
C ALA A 58 0.89 10.57 -0.09
N CYS A 59 2.06 10.27 -0.66
CA CYS A 59 3.06 9.40 -0.04
C CYS A 59 3.56 9.95 1.31
N LEU A 60 3.74 11.27 1.41
CA LEU A 60 4.15 11.93 2.65
C LEU A 60 3.02 11.91 3.69
N ALA A 61 1.79 12.26 3.30
CA ALA A 61 0.62 12.20 4.18
C ALA A 61 0.41 10.78 4.73
N TRP A 62 0.50 9.77 3.87
CA TRP A 62 0.43 8.36 4.26
C TRP A 62 1.53 7.95 5.24
N THR A 63 2.75 8.45 5.00
CA THR A 63 3.89 8.17 5.88
C THR A 63 3.71 8.81 7.26
N CYS A 64 3.23 10.06 7.31
CA CYS A 64 2.88 10.74 8.56
C CYS A 64 1.79 9.98 9.31
N TYR A 65 0.75 9.53 8.60
CA TYR A 65 -0.30 8.69 9.18
C TYR A 65 0.29 7.42 9.81
N GLY A 66 1.09 6.64 9.06
CA GLY A 66 1.68 5.40 9.59
C GLY A 66 2.58 5.63 10.81
N LEU A 67 3.35 6.73 10.84
CA LEU A 67 4.16 7.11 12.01
C LEU A 67 3.30 7.51 13.20
N ALA A 68 2.32 8.39 12.98
CA ALA A 68 1.40 8.84 14.02
C ALA A 68 0.63 7.66 14.61
N GLN A 69 0.10 6.78 13.76
CA GLN A 69 -0.57 5.54 14.14
C GLN A 69 0.32 4.72 15.09
N LYS A 70 1.60 4.52 14.74
CA LYS A 70 2.51 3.74 15.59
C LYS A 70 2.84 4.43 16.92
N ILE A 71 2.91 5.75 16.96
CA ILE A 71 3.13 6.50 18.21
C ILE A 71 1.89 6.38 19.11
N LEU A 72 0.70 6.58 18.56
CA LEU A 72 -0.59 6.51 19.27
C LEU A 72 -0.89 5.12 19.82
N LEU A 73 -0.42 4.06 19.14
CA LEU A 73 -0.56 2.66 19.59
C LEU A 73 0.14 2.36 20.93
N ARG A 74 0.97 3.27 21.44
CA ARG A 74 1.56 3.15 22.79
C ARG A 74 0.55 3.40 23.90
N ASP A 75 -0.45 4.24 23.63
CA ASP A 75 -1.41 4.72 24.63
C ASP A 75 -2.85 4.25 24.33
N PHE A 76 -3.16 3.94 23.06
CA PHE A 76 -4.50 3.56 22.60
C PHE A 76 -4.50 2.25 21.82
N SER A 77 -5.65 1.56 21.80
CA SER A 77 -5.81 0.39 20.95
C SER A 77 -5.95 0.77 19.47
N ALA A 78 -5.55 -0.13 18.57
CA ALA A 78 -5.71 0.05 17.13
C ALA A 78 -7.15 0.40 16.73
N GLN A 79 -8.12 -0.27 17.37
CA GLN A 79 -9.54 -0.07 17.13
C GLN A 79 -10.01 1.33 17.54
N GLN A 80 -9.54 1.86 18.68
CA GLN A 80 -9.90 3.21 19.14
C GLN A 80 -9.40 4.28 18.17
N ILE A 81 -8.14 4.17 17.75
CA ILE A 81 -7.54 5.11 16.81
C ILE A 81 -8.28 5.09 15.46
N LEU A 82 -8.54 3.89 14.93
CA LEU A 82 -9.25 3.73 13.66
C LEU A 82 -10.70 4.21 13.74
N PHE A 83 -11.40 3.99 14.85
CA PHE A 83 -12.75 4.48 15.03
C PHE A 83 -12.83 6.00 14.94
N VAL A 84 -11.96 6.71 15.67
CA VAL A 84 -11.90 8.18 15.62
C VAL A 84 -11.54 8.65 14.21
N LEU A 85 -10.60 7.99 13.54
CA LEU A 85 -10.19 8.32 12.18
C LEU A 85 -11.34 8.14 11.19
N TYR A 86 -12.09 7.03 11.27
CA TYR A 86 -13.21 6.76 10.38
C TYR A 86 -14.36 7.72 10.61
N CYS A 87 -14.79 7.92 11.85
CA CYS A 87 -15.84 8.90 12.15
C CYS A 87 -15.44 10.31 11.70
N GLY A 88 -14.21 10.73 12.00
CA GLY A 88 -13.69 12.03 11.58
C GLY A 88 -13.67 12.18 10.06
N SER A 89 -13.16 11.17 9.33
CA SER A 89 -13.13 11.17 7.87
C SER A 89 -14.52 11.14 7.24
N ALA A 90 -15.46 10.38 7.82
CA ALA A 90 -16.83 10.30 7.34
C ALA A 90 -17.55 11.64 7.48
N LEU A 91 -17.40 12.33 8.62
CA LEU A 91 -17.95 13.67 8.83
C LEU A 91 -17.32 14.70 7.89
N ALA A 92 -16.00 14.64 7.67
CA ALA A 92 -15.30 15.54 6.77
C ALA A 92 -15.67 15.30 5.29
N ALA A 93 -15.93 14.05 4.89
CA ALA A 93 -16.28 13.66 3.53
C ALA A 93 -17.78 13.77 3.22
N ALA A 94 -18.65 13.68 4.23
CA ALA A 94 -20.10 13.75 4.08
C ALA A 94 -20.62 14.95 3.25
N PRO A 95 -20.12 16.20 3.41
CA PRO A 95 -20.61 17.32 2.60
C PRO A 95 -20.19 17.25 1.13
N PHE A 96 -19.18 16.44 0.79
CA PHE A 96 -18.71 16.25 -0.59
C PHE A 96 -19.35 15.03 -1.27
N ALA A 97 -20.16 14.24 -0.54
CA ALA A 97 -20.77 13.03 -1.05
C ALA A 97 -22.01 13.31 -1.92
N THR A 98 -22.07 12.72 -3.11
CA THR A 98 -23.21 12.77 -4.03
C THR A 98 -24.19 11.63 -3.73
N TRP A 99 -25.02 11.82 -2.71
CA TRP A 99 -25.97 10.79 -2.21
C TRP A 99 -26.94 10.24 -3.26
N GLY A 100 -27.24 11.00 -4.33
CA GLY A 100 -28.11 10.55 -5.42
C GLY A 100 -27.53 9.40 -6.25
N GLU A 101 -26.21 9.25 -6.31
CA GLU A 101 -25.57 8.18 -7.08
C GLU A 101 -25.80 6.80 -6.47
N LEU A 102 -26.07 6.72 -5.16
CA LEU A 102 -26.36 5.45 -4.48
C LEU A 102 -27.62 4.76 -5.04
N GLN A 103 -28.60 5.54 -5.51
CA GLN A 103 -29.83 5.00 -6.09
C GLN A 103 -29.64 4.50 -7.53
N ALA A 104 -28.57 4.93 -8.19
CA ALA A 104 -28.23 4.51 -9.56
C ALA A 104 -27.44 3.20 -9.60
N LEU A 105 -27.00 2.69 -8.45
CA LEU A 105 -26.17 1.49 -8.38
C LEU A 105 -26.98 0.22 -8.65
N ASP A 106 -26.45 -0.64 -9.50
CA ASP A 106 -27.00 -1.98 -9.72
C ASP A 106 -26.64 -2.94 -8.55
N GLY A 107 -27.26 -4.12 -8.52
CA GLY A 107 -27.03 -5.09 -7.44
C GLY A 107 -25.58 -5.60 -7.34
N TYR A 108 -24.84 -5.63 -8.45
CA TYR A 108 -23.43 -6.03 -8.47
C TYR A 108 -22.53 -4.91 -7.93
N GLN A 109 -22.82 -3.66 -8.28
CA GLN A 109 -22.13 -2.48 -7.78
C GLN A 109 -22.35 -2.29 -6.27
N TRP A 110 -23.56 -2.58 -5.77
CA TRP A 110 -23.81 -2.63 -4.33
C TRP A 110 -22.97 -3.69 -3.61
N LEU A 111 -22.80 -4.87 -4.21
CA LEU A 111 -21.92 -5.90 -3.66
C LEU A 111 -20.45 -5.44 -3.63
N CYS A 112 -19.98 -4.80 -4.70
CA CYS A 112 -18.64 -4.22 -4.75
C CYS A 112 -18.46 -3.10 -3.70
N LEU A 113 -19.45 -2.24 -3.53
CA LEU A 113 -19.44 -1.18 -2.52
C LEU A 113 -19.36 -1.77 -1.11
N LEU A 114 -20.19 -2.77 -0.80
CA LEU A 114 -20.17 -3.48 0.47
C LEU A 114 -18.79 -4.12 0.72
N PHE A 115 -18.22 -4.78 -0.29
CA PHE A 115 -16.88 -5.34 -0.20
C PHE A 115 -15.84 -4.26 0.12
N CYS A 116 -15.85 -3.11 -0.55
CA CYS A 116 -14.93 -1.99 -0.26
C CYS A 116 -15.11 -1.45 1.18
N CYS A 117 -16.36 -1.31 1.63
CA CYS A 117 -16.69 -0.85 2.98
C CYS A 117 -16.22 -1.81 4.07
N LEU A 118 -16.20 -3.12 3.81
CA LEU A 118 -15.68 -4.13 4.74
C LEU A 118 -14.16 -4.29 4.63
N ASN A 119 -13.61 -4.24 3.42
CA ASN A 119 -12.19 -4.41 3.16
C ASN A 119 -11.36 -3.33 3.84
N THR A 120 -11.83 -2.07 3.81
CA THR A 120 -11.13 -0.93 4.43
C THR A 120 -10.86 -1.14 5.92
N PRO A 121 -11.86 -1.32 6.81
CA PRO A 121 -11.62 -1.52 8.24
C PRO A 121 -10.80 -2.79 8.53
N ILE A 122 -10.99 -3.86 7.77
CA ILE A 122 -10.22 -5.11 7.95
C ILE A 122 -8.73 -4.87 7.61
N ALA A 123 -8.46 -4.27 6.45
CA ALA A 123 -7.09 -4.05 5.97
C ALA A 123 -6.32 -3.08 6.88
N TYR A 124 -6.94 -1.97 7.26
CA TYR A 124 -6.31 -0.98 8.16
C TYR A 124 -6.23 -1.47 9.60
N GLY A 125 -7.20 -2.27 10.07
CA GLY A 125 -7.12 -2.96 11.35
C GLY A 125 -5.91 -3.89 11.41
N ALA A 126 -5.74 -4.74 10.40
CA ALA A 126 -4.58 -5.61 10.28
C ALA A 126 -3.26 -4.83 10.17
N PHE A 127 -3.25 -3.71 9.42
CA PHE A 127 -2.08 -2.82 9.32
C PHE A 127 -1.72 -2.18 10.67
N ALA A 128 -2.71 -1.65 11.40
CA ALA A 128 -2.51 -1.04 12.69
C ALA A 128 -2.00 -2.06 13.72
N GLU A 129 -2.57 -3.26 13.77
CA GLU A 129 -2.05 -4.33 14.63
C GLU A 129 -0.65 -4.78 14.21
N ALA A 130 -0.36 -4.88 12.91
CA ALA A 130 0.99 -5.17 12.45
C ALA A 130 2.00 -4.11 12.92
N LEU A 131 1.63 -2.82 12.93
CA LEU A 131 2.48 -1.75 13.49
C LEU A 131 2.66 -1.84 15.01
N ASN A 132 1.68 -2.41 15.71
CA ASN A 132 1.73 -2.62 17.16
C ASN A 132 2.79 -3.68 17.52
N TYR A 133 2.85 -4.77 16.75
CA TYR A 133 3.75 -5.89 17.02
C TYR A 133 5.10 -5.83 16.28
N TRP A 134 5.16 -5.21 15.10
CA TRP A 134 6.33 -5.22 14.23
C TRP A 134 6.93 -3.83 14.03
N GLU A 135 8.22 -3.79 13.75
CA GLU A 135 8.93 -2.58 13.29
C GLU A 135 8.32 -2.05 11.99
N VAL A 136 8.29 -0.71 11.84
CA VAL A 136 7.73 -0.04 10.66
C VAL A 136 8.39 -0.53 9.38
N SER A 137 9.68 -0.82 9.45
CA SER A 137 10.44 -1.34 8.32
C SER A 137 9.93 -2.72 7.85
N LYS A 138 9.57 -3.62 8.76
CA LYS A 138 9.00 -4.94 8.42
C LYS A 138 7.60 -4.82 7.84
N VAL A 139 6.76 -3.97 8.44
CA VAL A 139 5.42 -3.68 7.91
C VAL A 139 5.51 -3.05 6.52
N SER A 140 6.40 -2.06 6.33
CA SER A 140 6.60 -1.39 5.04
C SER A 140 7.09 -2.33 3.95
N THR A 141 7.98 -3.28 4.25
CA THR A 141 8.43 -4.27 3.26
C THR A 141 7.32 -5.25 2.90
N THR A 142 6.49 -5.66 3.86
CA THR A 142 5.32 -6.52 3.61
C THR A 142 4.29 -5.85 2.70
N ILE A 143 4.01 -4.55 2.92
CA ILE A 143 3.05 -3.79 2.10
C ILE A 143 3.44 -3.73 0.63
N THR A 144 4.74 -3.82 0.31
CA THR A 144 5.18 -3.80 -1.09
C THR A 144 4.77 -5.03 -1.88
N LEU A 145 4.32 -6.10 -1.21
CA LEU A 145 3.73 -7.28 -1.85
C LEU A 145 2.30 -7.04 -2.33
N VAL A 146 1.59 -6.05 -1.78
CA VAL A 146 0.20 -5.73 -2.13
C VAL A 146 -0.01 -5.59 -3.64
N PRO A 147 0.75 -4.75 -4.39
CA PRO A 147 0.56 -4.63 -5.84
C PRO A 147 0.77 -5.95 -6.60
N LEU A 148 1.62 -6.85 -6.10
CA LEU A 148 1.81 -8.16 -6.73
C LEU A 148 0.61 -9.06 -6.54
N PHE A 149 0.04 -9.10 -5.33
CA PHE A 149 -1.20 -9.80 -5.06
C PHE A 149 -2.36 -9.21 -5.87
N THR A 150 -2.43 -7.88 -6.01
CA THR A 150 -3.43 -7.23 -6.85
C THR A 150 -3.37 -7.71 -8.29
N ILE A 151 -2.16 -7.79 -8.90
CA ILE A 151 -2.01 -8.34 -10.26
C ILE A 151 -2.36 -9.82 -10.31
N ALA A 152 -1.91 -10.61 -9.34
CA ALA A 152 -2.22 -12.04 -9.30
C ALA A 152 -3.73 -12.29 -9.21
N PHE A 153 -4.45 -11.55 -8.37
CA PHE A 153 -5.89 -11.63 -8.27
C PHE A 153 -6.61 -11.06 -9.51
N ALA A 154 -6.08 -10.03 -10.15
CA ALA A 154 -6.60 -9.54 -11.44
C ALA A 154 -6.46 -10.60 -12.54
N ALA A 155 -5.32 -11.28 -12.62
CA ALA A 155 -5.10 -12.38 -13.55
C ALA A 155 -6.03 -13.58 -13.27
N LEU A 156 -6.22 -13.93 -11.98
CA LEU A 156 -7.17 -14.96 -11.57
C LEU A 156 -8.61 -14.56 -11.93
N GLY A 157 -8.98 -13.30 -11.72
CA GLY A 157 -10.29 -12.75 -12.10
C GLY A 157 -10.52 -12.83 -13.62
N HIS A 158 -9.52 -12.49 -14.42
CA HIS A 158 -9.56 -12.67 -15.87
C HIS A 158 -9.72 -14.14 -16.27
N TRP A 159 -9.00 -15.06 -15.62
CA TRP A 159 -9.14 -16.49 -15.89
C TRP A 159 -10.54 -17.03 -15.56
N LEU A 160 -11.12 -16.61 -14.44
CA LEU A 160 -12.47 -17.02 -14.03
C LEU A 160 -13.57 -16.37 -14.88
N GLN A 161 -13.42 -15.11 -15.26
CA GLN A 161 -14.43 -14.36 -16.01
C GLN A 161 -13.81 -13.39 -17.03
N PRO A 162 -13.33 -13.90 -18.19
CA PRO A 162 -12.58 -13.12 -19.18
C PRO A 162 -13.37 -11.96 -19.79
N GLN A 163 -14.70 -12.04 -19.81
CA GLN A 163 -15.58 -11.02 -20.37
C GLN A 163 -15.73 -9.78 -19.48
N ARG A 164 -15.42 -9.87 -18.17
CA ARG A 164 -15.54 -8.76 -17.22
C ARG A 164 -14.21 -8.13 -16.82
N PHE A 165 -13.13 -8.91 -16.81
CA PHE A 165 -11.81 -8.45 -16.39
C PHE A 165 -10.86 -8.41 -17.59
N ALA A 166 -10.16 -7.30 -17.78
CA ALA A 166 -9.10 -7.21 -18.78
C ALA A 166 -7.92 -8.12 -18.41
N ALA A 167 -7.23 -8.66 -19.41
CA ALA A 167 -6.02 -9.43 -19.19
C ALA A 167 -4.94 -8.54 -18.55
N ALA A 168 -4.27 -9.05 -17.51
CA ALA A 168 -3.13 -8.38 -16.92
C ALA A 168 -1.96 -8.42 -17.92
N ASP A 169 -1.58 -7.26 -18.48
CA ASP A 169 -0.39 -7.14 -19.35
C ASP A 169 0.88 -7.10 -18.49
N VAL A 170 1.40 -8.29 -18.18
CA VAL A 170 2.65 -8.45 -17.43
C VAL A 170 3.75 -8.89 -18.40
N ASN A 171 4.71 -8.00 -18.63
CA ASN A 171 5.88 -8.33 -19.43
C ASN A 171 6.92 -9.13 -18.63
N LEU A 172 7.88 -9.75 -19.32
CA LEU A 172 8.90 -10.59 -18.68
C LEU A 172 9.74 -9.82 -17.63
N LEU A 173 10.09 -8.56 -17.91
CA LEU A 173 10.81 -7.70 -16.96
C LEU A 173 9.98 -7.41 -15.70
N ALA A 174 8.67 -7.25 -15.84
CA ALA A 174 7.76 -7.05 -14.74
C ALA A 174 7.60 -8.33 -13.90
N ALA A 175 7.58 -9.50 -14.55
CA ALA A 175 7.59 -10.79 -13.85
C ALA A 175 8.90 -11.00 -13.05
N VAL A 176 10.05 -10.65 -13.62
CA VAL A 176 11.34 -10.67 -12.90
C VAL A 176 11.34 -9.67 -11.74
N GLY A 177 10.83 -8.46 -11.97
CA GLY A 177 10.65 -7.45 -10.93
C GLY A 177 9.77 -7.95 -9.78
N ALA A 178 8.65 -8.61 -10.08
CA ALA A 178 7.79 -9.23 -9.09
C ALA A 178 8.52 -10.28 -8.24
N ALA A 179 9.28 -11.18 -8.87
CA ALA A 179 10.07 -12.19 -8.16
C ALA A 179 11.14 -11.56 -7.25
N LEU A 180 11.78 -10.48 -7.69
CA LEU A 180 12.72 -9.70 -6.88
C LEU A 180 12.04 -9.03 -5.69
N VAL A 181 10.86 -8.46 -5.87
CA VAL A 181 10.08 -7.88 -4.76
C VAL A 181 9.69 -8.95 -3.73
N VAL A 182 9.22 -10.13 -4.17
CA VAL A 182 8.88 -11.24 -3.27
C VAL A 182 10.11 -11.72 -2.50
N SER A 183 11.22 -11.97 -3.19
CA SER A 183 12.47 -12.43 -2.54
C SER A 183 13.05 -11.37 -1.60
N GLY A 184 13.01 -10.09 -1.97
CA GLY A 184 13.43 -8.98 -1.11
C GLY A 184 12.58 -8.84 0.15
N ALA A 185 11.26 -8.99 0.03
CA ALA A 185 10.34 -8.99 1.16
C ALA A 185 10.57 -10.19 2.08
N ILE A 186 10.75 -11.41 1.54
CA ILE A 186 11.09 -12.60 2.31
C ILE A 186 12.42 -12.42 3.05
N CYS A 187 13.46 -11.93 2.37
CA CYS A 187 14.77 -11.67 2.98
C CYS A 187 14.69 -10.65 4.14
N SER A 188 13.89 -9.60 3.97
CA SER A 188 13.61 -8.60 5.00
C SER A 188 12.82 -9.17 6.18
N ALA A 189 11.81 -10.01 5.91
CA ALA A 189 10.91 -10.58 6.91
C ALA A 189 11.57 -11.70 7.73
N LEU A 190 12.38 -12.56 7.10
CA LEU A 190 13.08 -13.69 7.73
C LEU A 190 14.18 -13.27 8.70
N GLN A 191 14.57 -11.99 8.74
CA GLN A 191 15.51 -11.51 9.75
C GLN A 191 14.87 -11.57 11.14
N GLN A 192 15.17 -12.66 11.85
CA GLN A 192 14.87 -12.85 13.26
C GLN A 192 15.53 -11.75 14.08
N ARG A 193 14.85 -11.34 15.17
CA ARG A 193 15.39 -10.41 16.18
C ARG A 193 16.80 -10.88 16.55
N GLN A 194 17.83 -10.12 16.18
CA GLN A 194 19.05 -10.16 16.97
C GLN A 194 18.66 -9.56 18.33
N LYS A 195 18.39 -10.44 19.30
CA LYS A 195 18.31 -10.07 20.70
C LYS A 195 19.57 -9.27 21.01
N ARG A 196 19.41 -7.97 21.27
CA ARG A 196 20.29 -7.26 22.19
C ARG A 196 19.60 -7.28 23.54
#